data_AF-A0A3M2AZU7-F1
#
_entry.id   AF-A0A3M2AZU7-F1
#
_cell.length_a   1.000
_cell.length_b   1.000
_cell.length_c   1.000
_cell.angle_alpha   90.00
_cell.angle_beta   90.00
_cell.angle_gamma   90.00
#
_symmetry.space_group_name_H-M   'P 1'
#
loop_
_entity.id
_entity.type
_entity.pdbx_description
1 polymer ?
#
loop_
_entity_poly.entity_id
_entity_poly.type
_entity_poly.pdbx_seq_one_letter_code
_entity_poly.pdbx_strand_id
1 'polypeptide(L)' 'MQDCIFCKIVRKEVPSKGLYEDELVYAFHDINPVAPTHI' A
#
# COMPACT_ATOMS: atom_id res chain seq x y z
N MET A 1 16.92 -4.48 -2.88
CA MET A 1 15.75 -3.83 -3.50
C MET A 1 14.82 -4.81 -4.22
N GLN A 2 15.28 -6.02 -4.59
CA GLN A 2 14.45 -7.06 -5.21
C GLN A 2 13.29 -7.59 -4.33
N ASP A 3 13.39 -7.53 -2.99
CA ASP A 3 12.37 -8.05 -2.06
C ASP A 3 11.64 -6.98 -1.24
N CYS A 4 11.33 -5.85 -1.85
CA CYS A 4 10.52 -4.80 -1.22
C CYS A 4 9.04 -5.04 -1.49
N ILE A 5 8.27 -5.46 -0.48
CA ILE A 5 6.83 -5.71 -0.62
C ILE A 5 6.05 -4.44 -1.02
N PHE A 6 6.39 -3.29 -0.43
CA PHE A 6 5.75 -2.02 -0.78
C PHE A 6 6.03 -1.60 -2.22
N CYS A 7 7.20 -1.93 -2.75
CA CYS A 7 7.56 -1.65 -4.13
C CYS A 7 6.70 -2.49 -5.10
N LYS A 8 6.44 -3.75 -4.75
CA LYS A 8 5.52 -4.62 -5.51
C LYS A 8 4.07 -4.11 -5.44
N ILE A 9 3.65 -3.58 -4.29
CA ILE A 9 2.33 -2.96 -4.10
C ILE A 9 2.17 -1.72 -4.99
N VAL A 10 3.14 -0.79 -4.97
CA VAL A 10 3.10 0.43 -5.81
C VAL A 10 3.12 0.07 -7.30
N ARG A 11 3.88 -0.96 -7.69
CA ARG A 11 3.89 -1.51 -9.06
C ARG A 11 2.64 -2.32 -9.44
N LYS A 12 1.68 -2.46 -8.52
CA LYS A 12 0.45 -3.25 -8.69
C LYS A 12 0.70 -4.74 -9.00
N GLU A 13 1.86 -5.27 -8.62
CA GLU A 13 2.18 -6.70 -8.72
C GLU A 13 1.52 -7.51 -7.58
N VAL A 14 1.26 -6.85 -6.45
CA VAL A 14 0.54 -7.40 -5.29
C VAL A 14 -0.69 -6.54 -5.02
N PRO A 15 -1.88 -7.13 -4.81
CA PRO A 15 -3.08 -6.36 -4.55
C PRO A 15 -2.99 -5.61 -3.22
N SER A 16 -3.54 -4.39 -3.20
CA SER A 16 -3.75 -3.57 -2.00
C SER A 16 -5.05 -2.79 -2.16
N LYS A 17 -5.66 -2.37 -1.05
CA LYS A 17 -6.85 -1.52 -1.07
C LYS A 17 -6.41 -0.06 -1.05
N GLY A 18 -6.12 0.50 -2.21
CA GLY A 18 -5.70 1.89 -2.37
C GLY A 18 -6.77 2.89 -1.93
N LEU A 19 -6.34 3.98 -1.31
CA LEU A 19 -7.18 5.10 -0.89
C LEU A 19 -6.82 6.39 -1.65
N TYR A 20 -5.54 6.63 -1.86
CA TYR A 20 -5.01 7.84 -2.52
C TYR A 20 -3.72 7.52 -3.27
N GLU A 21 -3.51 8.18 -4.40
CA GLU A 21 -2.30 8.04 -5.22
C GLU A 21 -2.02 9.37 -5.94
N ASP A 22 -0.78 9.84 -5.85
CA ASP A 22 -0.25 10.95 -6.65
C ASP A 22 1.19 10.65 -7.12
N GLU A 23 1.87 11.66 -7.68
CA GLU A 23 3.23 11.51 -8.22
C GLU A 23 4.30 11.13 -7.18
N LEU A 24 4.05 11.39 -5.90
CA LEU A 24 5.01 11.23 -4.82
C LEU A 24 4.62 10.15 -3.81
N VAL A 25 3.32 9.90 -3.61
CA VAL A 25 2.82 9.03 -2.55
C VAL A 25 1.67 8.10 -2.98
N TYR A 26 1.59 6.96 -2.30
CA TYR A 26 0.50 5.99 -2.41
C TYR A 26 0.05 5.57 -1.01
N ALA A 27 -1.23 5.74 -0.70
CA ALA A 27 -1.84 5.36 0.58
C ALA A 27 -2.82 4.21 0.38
N PHE A 28 -2.78 3.20 1.26
CA PHE A 28 -3.59 1.98 1.12
C PHE A 28 -3.90 1.37 2.48
N HIS A 29 -5.07 0.74 2.64
CA HIS A 29 -5.41 0.15 3.93
C HIS A 29 -4.44 -0.95 4.36
N ASP A 30 -4.04 -0.91 5.63
CA ASP A 30 -3.30 -2.00 6.27
C ASP A 30 -4.16 -3.26 6.27
N ILE A 31 -3.55 -4.41 5.94
CA ILE A 31 -4.19 -5.71 5.95
C ILE A 31 -4.41 -6.26 7.37
N ASN A 32 -3.62 -5.79 8.34
CA ASN A 32 -3.69 -6.13 9.76
C ASN A 32 -3.90 -4.85 10.61
N PRO A 33 -5.08 -4.21 10.54
CA PRO A 33 -5.31 -2.92 11.20
C PRO A 33 -5.24 -3.03 12.73
N VAL A 34 -4.57 -2.07 13.37
CA VAL A 34 -4.47 -1.95 14.85
C VAL A 34 -5.46 -0.93 15.44
N ALA A 35 -6.27 -0.32 14.59
CA ALA A 35 -7.30 0.65 14.93
C ALA A 35 -8.50 0.50 13.96
N PRO A 36 -9.69 1.05 14.27
CA PRO A 36 -10.86 0.98 13.37
C PRO A 36 -10.60 1.53 11.96
N THR A 37 -9.60 2.41 11.82
CA THR A 37 -9.12 2.88 10.52
C THR A 37 -7.59 2.92 10.56
N HIS A 38 -6.96 2.21 9.62
CA HIS A 38 -5.51 2.19 9.42
C HIS A 38 -5.24 2.19 7.90
N ILE A 39 -4.48 3.19 7.45
CA ILE A 39 -4.07 3.48 6.07
C ILE A 39 -2.55 3.55 6.03
#